data_AF-A0A6M5Y748-F1
#
_entry.id   AF-A0A6M5Y748-F1
#
_cell.length_a   1.000
_cell.length_b   1.000
_cell.length_c   1.000
_cell.angle_alpha   90.00
_cell.angle_beta   90.00
_cell.angle_gamma   90.00
#
_symmetry.space_group_name_H-M   'P 1'
#
loop_
_entity.id
_entity.type
_entity.pdbx_description
1 polymer ?
#
loop_
_entity_poly.entity_id
_entity_poly.type
_entity_poly.pdbx_seq_one_letter_code
_entity_poly.pdbx_strand_id
1 'polypeptide(L)'
;MAGTKETPRQKMIGMMYLVLTALLALQVTSAILEKFVLINNSLEQSTGAVSKVNQSTFDNIRATVEKSGNRAADLAIVKQADDVRKLTADIINEIDQVKEQVVEAGGGRDEAGNIKNLSEEEKVAQVMIGTARNGAAFKLKDQLNGYVENLSKYAGTKYPPMALDGKDDPIASRSVDQRKKDFAELNFAQTPVPAALAVLSQKQADVRRIEGEVLDILASKVGAQDVKFDKIIAMLSMESKVVVAGTKFKGQMFLAASSSGIQPRMSLNGGPVRVQDGQGIIEFTAQGGAYDKNGLARRTLSGSIAYQTAAGMKTVPLQAEYFVAKPSYQIETGTMPPLYLGCANKLSIQSPQLGALWNPNFSADGAQVIQSGEKGKITVVPSSANVSLNISNSGSLLGTERFRVNRVPRPTLEYYVGGQKVTDPRGVPASAARSVRVNAVADESFRNYSPDDANFRVTGITVSLARGTRRVGVVNLGPGGGSIGSLAAEAQPGDRVVIQVDGVQRRNFKGDISDVPMGNPLNSVGLY
;
A
#
# COMPACT_ATOMS: atom_id res chain seq x y z
N MET A 1 85.73 -62.61 -0.96
CA MET A 1 85.82 -61.63 -2.06
C MET A 1 86.81 -60.56 -1.63
N ALA A 2 87.94 -60.47 -2.32
CA ALA A 2 89.06 -59.63 -1.96
C ALA A 2 88.70 -58.15 -2.20
N GLY A 3 88.41 -57.42 -1.13
CA GLY A 3 88.35 -55.96 -1.15
C GLY A 3 89.79 -55.43 -1.11
N THR A 4 90.36 -55.19 -2.28
CA THR A 4 91.62 -54.46 -2.44
C THR A 4 91.49 -53.13 -1.70
N LYS A 5 92.28 -52.91 -0.65
CA LYS A 5 92.30 -51.63 0.07
C LYS A 5 92.76 -50.55 -0.91
N GLU A 6 91.84 -49.69 -1.34
CA GLU A 6 92.15 -48.53 -2.17
C GLU A 6 93.30 -47.73 -1.55
N THR A 7 94.30 -47.41 -2.37
CA THR A 7 95.41 -46.58 -1.93
C THR A 7 94.90 -45.19 -1.53
N PRO A 8 95.54 -44.47 -0.60
CA PRO A 8 95.13 -43.11 -0.21
C PRO A 8 94.91 -42.16 -1.41
N ARG A 9 95.65 -42.37 -2.50
CA ARG A 9 95.51 -41.65 -3.76
C ARG A 9 94.19 -41.98 -4.49
N GLN A 10 93.77 -43.24 -4.53
CA GLN A 10 92.49 -43.64 -5.13
C GLN A 10 91.30 -43.13 -4.32
N LYS A 11 91.39 -43.15 -2.98
CA LYS A 11 90.38 -42.52 -2.11
C LYS A 11 90.28 -41.02 -2.33
N MET A 12 91.42 -40.33 -2.49
CA MET A 12 91.45 -38.90 -2.83
C MET A 12 90.81 -38.64 -4.19
N ILE A 13 91.13 -39.43 -5.21
CA ILE A 13 90.54 -39.28 -6.56
C ILE A 13 89.03 -39.60 -6.55
N GLY A 14 88.61 -40.65 -5.85
CA GLY A 14 87.19 -41.02 -5.71
C GLY A 14 86.37 -39.98 -4.95
N MET A 15 86.93 -39.42 -3.87
CA MET A 15 86.34 -38.28 -3.15
C MET A 15 86.25 -37.06 -4.06
N MET A 16 87.31 -36.75 -4.82
CA MET A 16 87.31 -35.62 -5.74
C MET A 16 86.26 -35.80 -6.85
N TYR A 17 86.13 -37.01 -7.41
CA TYR A 17 85.14 -37.32 -8.44
C TYR A 17 83.72 -37.26 -7.88
N LEU A 18 83.47 -37.78 -6.68
CA LEU A 18 82.17 -37.63 -6.00
C LEU A 18 81.83 -36.16 -5.75
N VAL A 19 82.78 -35.37 -5.28
CA VAL A 19 82.60 -33.92 -5.07
C VAL A 19 82.34 -33.21 -6.39
N LEU A 20 83.10 -33.49 -7.45
CA LEU A 20 82.92 -32.88 -8.78
C LEU A 20 81.58 -33.28 -9.40
N THR A 21 81.20 -34.56 -9.31
CA THR A 21 79.92 -35.04 -9.84
C THR A 21 78.74 -34.49 -9.05
N ALA A 22 78.87 -34.34 -7.73
CA ALA A 22 77.89 -33.66 -6.88
C ALA A 22 77.78 -32.17 -7.22
N LEU A 23 78.89 -31.47 -7.47
CA LEU A 23 78.91 -30.06 -7.89
C LEU A 23 78.26 -29.86 -9.27
N LEU A 24 78.53 -30.76 -10.23
CA LEU A 24 77.93 -30.73 -11.56
C LEU A 24 76.43 -31.04 -11.53
N ALA A 25 76.00 -31.91 -10.60
CA ALA A 25 74.59 -32.20 -10.35
C ALA A 25 73.86 -31.08 -9.58
N LEU A 26 74.58 -30.25 -8.82
CA LEU A 26 74.05 -29.08 -8.12
C LEU A 26 73.81 -27.88 -9.04
N GLN A 27 74.48 -27.81 -10.20
CA GLN A 27 74.26 -26.74 -11.17
C GLN A 27 72.90 -26.89 -11.86
N VAL A 28 72.10 -25.81 -11.80
CA VAL A 28 70.82 -25.73 -12.51
C VAL A 28 71.07 -25.81 -14.02
N THR A 29 70.34 -26.67 -14.72
CA THR A 29 70.49 -26.83 -16.18
C THR A 29 70.02 -25.58 -16.92
N SER A 30 70.70 -25.22 -18.01
CA SER A 30 70.38 -24.03 -18.82
C SER A 30 68.92 -24.01 -19.29
N ALA A 31 68.37 -25.17 -19.66
CA ALA A 31 66.96 -25.31 -20.06
C ALA A 31 65.95 -24.95 -18.96
N ILE A 32 66.31 -25.11 -17.67
CA ILE A 32 65.47 -24.70 -16.55
C ILE A 32 65.53 -23.17 -16.38
N LEU A 33 66.73 -22.57 -16.51
CA LEU A 33 66.90 -21.12 -16.41
C LEU A 33 66.14 -20.38 -17.52
N GLU A 34 66.15 -20.89 -18.75
CA GLU A 34 65.37 -20.33 -19.87
C GLU A 34 63.86 -20.35 -19.57
N LYS A 35 63.34 -21.40 -18.93
CA LYS A 35 61.93 -21.45 -18.52
C LYS A 35 61.59 -20.38 -17.50
N PHE A 36 62.49 -20.08 -16.56
CA PHE A 36 62.30 -18.97 -15.62
C PHE A 36 62.29 -17.61 -16.32
N VAL A 37 63.11 -17.41 -17.35
CA VAL A 37 63.05 -16.19 -18.19
C VAL A 37 61.69 -16.08 -18.88
N LEU A 38 61.18 -17.17 -19.46
CA LEU A 38 59.85 -17.18 -20.09
C LEU A 38 58.72 -16.88 -19.09
N ILE A 39 58.79 -17.45 -17.88
CA ILE A 39 57.83 -17.16 -16.80
C ILE A 39 57.90 -15.69 -16.41
N ASN A 40 59.11 -15.14 -16.21
CA ASN A 40 59.29 -13.72 -15.89
C ASN A 40 58.66 -12.81 -16.97
N ASN A 41 58.95 -13.09 -18.25
CA ASN A 41 58.40 -12.30 -19.36
C ASN A 41 56.86 -12.39 -19.41
N SER A 42 56.29 -13.57 -19.14
CA SER A 42 54.84 -13.75 -19.07
C SER A 42 54.22 -12.97 -17.89
N LEU A 43 54.88 -12.96 -16.73
CA LEU A 43 54.46 -12.17 -15.57
C LEU A 43 54.53 -10.67 -15.88
N GLU A 44 55.58 -10.19 -16.53
CA GLU A 44 55.71 -8.78 -16.94
C GLU A 44 54.64 -8.35 -17.96
N GLN A 45 54.30 -9.22 -18.91
CA GLN A 45 53.19 -8.94 -19.82
C GLN A 45 51.85 -8.87 -19.07
N SER A 46 51.63 -9.79 -18.12
CA SER A 46 50.43 -9.80 -17.29
C SER A 46 50.31 -8.55 -16.41
N THR A 47 51.40 -8.12 -15.76
CA THR A 47 51.41 -6.91 -14.93
C THR A 47 51.13 -5.66 -15.76
N GLY A 48 51.66 -5.59 -16.99
CA GLY A 48 51.36 -4.53 -17.94
C GLY A 48 49.88 -4.48 -18.33
N ALA A 49 49.25 -5.63 -18.55
CA ALA A 49 47.82 -5.72 -18.85
C ALA A 49 46.96 -5.28 -17.65
N VAL A 50 47.24 -5.78 -16.44
CA VAL A 50 46.52 -5.40 -15.22
C VAL A 50 46.67 -3.91 -14.93
N SER A 51 47.85 -3.32 -15.15
CA SER A 51 48.06 -1.88 -14.99
C SER A 51 47.11 -1.04 -15.86
N LYS A 52 46.86 -1.46 -17.11
CA LYS A 52 45.89 -0.80 -18.00
C LYS A 52 44.45 -0.94 -17.51
N VAL A 53 44.09 -2.12 -16.98
CA VAL A 53 42.77 -2.35 -16.38
C VAL A 53 42.57 -1.44 -15.16
N ASN A 54 43.56 -1.39 -14.25
CA ASN A 54 43.51 -0.54 -13.07
C ASN A 54 43.42 0.94 -13.43
N GLN A 55 44.14 1.38 -14.48
CA GLN A 55 44.01 2.74 -15.01
C GLN A 55 42.58 3.01 -15.52
N SER A 56 41.99 2.08 -16.28
CA SER A 56 40.61 2.22 -16.75
C SER A 56 39.60 2.27 -15.60
N THR A 57 39.77 1.46 -14.55
CA THR A 57 38.91 1.51 -13.35
C THR A 57 39.02 2.87 -12.68
N PHE A 58 40.24 3.39 -12.51
CA PHE A 58 40.46 4.73 -11.96
C PHE A 58 39.81 5.84 -12.80
N ASP A 59 39.94 5.79 -14.13
CA ASP A 59 39.33 6.77 -15.02
C ASP A 59 37.79 6.70 -14.95
N ASN A 60 37.22 5.50 -14.82
CA ASN A 60 35.79 5.30 -14.60
C ASN A 60 35.30 5.91 -13.28
N ILE A 61 36.07 5.77 -12.20
CA ILE A 61 35.78 6.43 -10.91
C ILE A 61 35.68 7.94 -11.13
N ARG A 62 36.70 8.57 -11.73
CA ARG A 62 36.70 10.02 -11.99
C ARG A 62 35.52 10.45 -12.85
N ALA A 63 35.28 9.77 -13.97
CA ALA A 63 34.16 10.08 -14.87
C ALA A 63 32.78 9.95 -14.19
N THR A 64 32.63 9.01 -13.26
CA THR A 64 31.38 8.81 -12.52
C THR A 64 31.17 9.95 -11.52
N VAL A 65 32.22 10.38 -10.84
CA VAL A 65 32.16 11.55 -9.93
C VAL A 65 31.82 12.83 -10.68
N GLU A 66 32.44 13.06 -11.84
CA GLU A 66 32.14 14.21 -12.70
C GLU A 66 30.67 14.23 -13.13
N LYS A 67 30.14 13.09 -13.59
CA LYS A 67 28.71 12.96 -13.96
C LYS A 67 27.75 13.16 -12.78
N SER A 68 28.18 12.79 -11.57
CA SER A 68 27.39 12.95 -10.34
C SER A 68 27.38 14.37 -9.77
N GLY A 69 28.06 15.31 -10.43
CA GLY A 69 28.08 16.73 -10.03
C GLY A 69 29.12 17.07 -8.96
N ASN A 70 30.22 16.32 -8.88
CA ASN A 70 31.40 16.64 -8.04
C ASN A 70 31.08 16.87 -6.55
N ARG A 71 30.30 15.98 -5.94
CA ARG A 71 30.00 16.05 -4.51
C ARG A 71 31.25 15.87 -3.67
N ALA A 72 31.33 16.56 -2.53
CA ALA A 72 32.49 16.50 -1.64
C ALA A 72 32.83 15.06 -1.17
N ALA A 73 31.82 14.22 -0.93
CA ALA A 73 32.04 12.81 -0.54
C ALA A 73 32.64 11.98 -1.68
N ASP A 74 32.15 12.14 -2.91
CA ASP A 74 32.67 11.42 -4.08
C ASP A 74 34.07 11.93 -4.47
N LEU A 75 34.34 13.23 -4.32
CA LEU A 75 35.68 13.80 -4.50
C LEU A 75 36.70 13.25 -3.50
N ALA A 76 36.28 12.94 -2.27
CA ALA A 76 37.14 12.26 -1.31
C ALA A 76 37.50 10.85 -1.78
N ILE A 77 36.57 10.13 -2.42
CA ILE A 77 36.84 8.80 -3.00
C ILE A 77 37.83 8.90 -4.17
N VAL A 78 37.70 9.90 -5.05
CA VAL A 78 38.69 10.14 -6.11
C VAL A 78 40.07 10.38 -5.53
N LYS A 79 40.18 11.21 -4.48
CA LYS A 79 41.45 11.46 -3.80
C LYS A 79 42.06 10.20 -3.20
N GLN A 80 41.23 9.34 -2.59
CA GLN A 80 41.68 8.03 -2.10
C GLN A 80 42.18 7.13 -3.23
N ALA A 81 41.48 7.11 -4.37
CA ALA A 81 41.89 6.33 -5.53
C ALA A 81 43.23 6.86 -6.13
N ASP A 82 43.42 8.18 -6.16
CA ASP A 82 44.69 8.83 -6.53
C ASP A 82 45.82 8.42 -5.59
N ASP A 83 45.58 8.42 -4.28
CA ASP A 83 46.57 8.01 -3.28
C ASP A 83 46.97 6.53 -3.45
N VAL A 84 46.00 5.65 -3.72
CA VAL A 84 46.25 4.23 -4.02
C VAL A 84 47.13 4.07 -5.26
N ARG A 85 46.83 4.79 -6.36
CA ARG A 85 47.64 4.78 -7.59
C ARG A 85 49.09 5.23 -7.32
N LYS A 86 49.27 6.30 -6.54
CA LYS A 86 50.60 6.82 -6.17
C LYS A 86 51.41 5.82 -5.34
N LEU A 87 50.81 5.31 -4.26
CA LEU A 87 51.45 4.28 -3.43
C LEU A 87 51.84 3.05 -4.24
N THR A 88 51.00 2.66 -5.20
CA THR A 88 51.28 1.52 -6.10
C THR A 88 52.41 1.84 -7.07
N ALA A 89 52.43 3.04 -7.65
CA ALA A 89 53.51 3.46 -8.55
C ALA A 89 54.86 3.48 -7.82
N ASP A 90 54.90 4.00 -6.59
CA ASP A 90 56.11 4.09 -5.78
C ASP A 90 56.70 2.69 -5.49
N ILE A 91 55.88 1.73 -5.03
CA ILE A 91 56.36 0.37 -4.75
C ILE A 91 56.77 -0.38 -6.03
N ILE A 92 56.07 -0.18 -7.15
CA ILE A 92 56.43 -0.81 -8.43
C ILE A 92 57.78 -0.28 -8.92
N ASN A 93 58.00 1.03 -8.83
CA ASN A 93 59.27 1.66 -9.18
C ASN A 93 60.42 1.12 -8.32
N GLU A 94 60.21 0.93 -7.02
CA GLU A 94 61.21 0.31 -6.14
C GLU A 94 61.50 -1.14 -6.55
N ILE A 95 60.48 -1.93 -6.90
CA ILE A 95 60.69 -3.29 -7.40
C ILE A 95 61.47 -3.28 -8.72
N ASP A 96 61.15 -2.37 -9.64
CA ASP A 96 61.85 -2.25 -10.92
C ASP A 96 63.33 -1.87 -10.71
N GLN A 97 63.63 -0.97 -9.77
CA GLN A 97 65.00 -0.64 -9.39
C GLN A 97 65.76 -1.86 -8.84
N VAL A 98 65.10 -2.66 -7.97
CA VAL A 98 65.70 -3.88 -7.43
C VAL A 98 65.92 -4.93 -8.54
N LYS A 99 65.00 -5.05 -9.50
CA LYS A 99 65.16 -5.93 -10.66
C LYS A 99 66.39 -5.54 -11.49
N GLU A 100 66.59 -4.25 -11.74
CA GLU A 100 67.79 -3.79 -12.48
C GLU A 100 69.08 -4.07 -11.70
N GLN A 101 69.10 -3.91 -10.37
CA GLN A 101 70.26 -4.30 -9.54
C GLN A 101 70.56 -5.81 -9.64
N VAL A 102 69.53 -6.65 -9.71
CA VAL A 102 69.67 -8.10 -9.90
C VAL A 102 70.17 -8.45 -11.31
N VAL A 103 69.75 -7.72 -12.34
CA VAL A 103 70.27 -7.87 -13.72
C VAL A 103 71.73 -7.45 -13.80
N GLU A 104 72.11 -6.34 -13.16
CA GLU A 104 73.50 -5.89 -13.07
C GLU A 104 74.40 -6.89 -12.33
N ALA A 105 73.88 -7.50 -11.25
CA ALA A 105 74.57 -8.59 -10.54
C ALA A 105 74.89 -9.77 -11.48
N GLY A 106 73.99 -10.08 -12.42
CA GLY A 106 74.17 -11.07 -13.49
C GLY A 106 75.10 -10.64 -14.64
N GLY A 107 75.84 -9.53 -14.50
CA GLY A 107 76.74 -9.01 -15.54
C GLY A 107 76.07 -8.11 -16.57
N GLY A 108 74.82 -7.71 -16.33
CA GLY A 108 74.03 -6.86 -17.21
C GLY A 108 73.45 -7.60 -18.41
N ARG A 109 72.93 -6.82 -19.37
CA ARG A 109 72.35 -7.33 -20.62
C ARG A 109 73.38 -7.32 -21.75
N ASP A 110 73.27 -8.26 -22.68
CA ASP A 110 74.02 -8.28 -23.94
C ASP A 110 73.38 -7.36 -25.01
N GLU A 111 74.00 -7.27 -26.19
CA GLU A 111 73.50 -6.45 -27.30
C GLU A 111 72.13 -6.91 -27.84
N ALA A 112 71.74 -8.15 -27.55
CA ALA A 112 70.44 -8.73 -27.91
C ALA A 112 69.40 -8.57 -26.78
N GLY A 113 69.77 -7.99 -25.64
CA GLY A 113 68.91 -7.76 -24.48
C GLY A 113 68.78 -8.94 -23.52
N ASN A 114 69.53 -10.03 -23.73
CA ASN A 114 69.55 -11.20 -22.83
C ASN A 114 70.51 -10.96 -21.65
N ILE A 115 70.21 -11.59 -20.52
CA ILE A 115 71.06 -11.52 -19.33
C ILE A 115 72.31 -12.39 -19.54
N LYS A 116 73.49 -11.83 -19.29
CA LYS A 116 74.77 -12.51 -19.58
C LYS A 116 75.01 -13.74 -18.71
N ASN A 117 74.82 -13.62 -17.40
CA ASN A 117 75.02 -14.72 -16.46
C ASN A 117 73.70 -15.10 -15.76
N LEU A 118 72.97 -16.03 -16.38
CA LEU A 118 71.70 -16.53 -15.86
C LEU A 118 71.85 -17.38 -14.59
N SER A 119 72.98 -18.07 -14.42
CA SER A 119 73.24 -18.98 -13.29
C SER A 119 73.90 -18.29 -12.09
N GLU A 120 74.06 -16.97 -12.12
CA GLU A 120 74.62 -16.22 -11.00
C GLU A 120 73.67 -16.26 -9.79
N GLU A 121 74.17 -16.75 -8.66
CA GLU A 121 73.42 -16.88 -7.40
C GLU A 121 74.07 -16.08 -6.27
N GLU A 122 75.41 -16.06 -6.22
CA GLU A 122 76.15 -15.48 -5.11
C GLU A 122 76.01 -13.95 -5.11
N LYS A 123 76.12 -13.31 -6.27
CA LYS A 123 75.90 -11.86 -6.37
C LYS A 123 74.45 -11.47 -6.15
N VAL A 124 73.50 -12.33 -6.52
CA VAL A 124 72.07 -12.12 -6.22
C VAL A 124 71.86 -12.11 -4.71
N ALA A 125 72.40 -13.11 -4.01
CA ALA A 125 72.37 -13.17 -2.55
C ALA A 125 73.06 -11.95 -1.92
N GLN A 126 74.18 -11.50 -2.47
CA GLN A 126 74.89 -10.30 -1.99
C GLN A 126 74.05 -9.02 -2.13
N VAL A 127 73.35 -8.82 -3.24
CA VAL A 127 72.49 -7.64 -3.45
C VAL A 127 71.22 -7.72 -2.60
N MET A 128 70.58 -8.88 -2.56
CA MET A 128 69.26 -9.05 -1.96
C MET A 128 69.31 -9.24 -0.44
N ILE A 129 70.28 -10.01 0.07
CA ILE A 129 70.42 -10.31 1.50
C ILE A 129 71.50 -9.44 2.13
N GLY A 130 72.64 -9.28 1.45
CA GLY A 130 73.79 -8.55 1.98
C GLY A 130 74.54 -9.30 3.08
N THR A 131 75.81 -8.98 3.28
CA THR A 131 76.68 -9.64 4.26
C THR A 131 76.28 -9.36 5.71
N ALA A 132 75.58 -8.25 5.96
CA ALA A 132 75.10 -7.84 7.28
C ALA A 132 73.57 -7.83 7.39
N ARG A 133 72.85 -8.57 6.52
CA ARG A 133 71.37 -8.54 6.41
C ARG A 133 70.80 -7.15 6.14
N ASN A 134 71.50 -6.39 5.29
CA ASN A 134 71.16 -5.04 4.88
C ASN A 134 70.89 -4.94 3.36
N GLY A 135 70.64 -6.07 2.70
CA GLY A 135 70.34 -6.12 1.26
C GLY A 135 68.94 -5.63 0.92
N ALA A 136 68.69 -5.46 -0.38
CA ALA A 136 67.47 -4.86 -0.91
C ALA A 136 66.17 -5.59 -0.51
N ALA A 137 66.23 -6.91 -0.28
CA ALA A 137 65.05 -7.72 0.05
C ALA A 137 64.42 -7.32 1.40
N PHE A 138 65.22 -6.85 2.37
CA PHE A 138 64.71 -6.42 3.68
C PHE A 138 63.95 -5.10 3.58
N LYS A 139 64.53 -4.11 2.89
CA LYS A 139 63.84 -2.84 2.60
C LYS A 139 62.55 -3.10 1.82
N LEU A 140 62.61 -3.97 0.81
CA LEU A 140 61.46 -4.35 0.00
C LEU A 140 60.38 -5.05 0.84
N LYS A 141 60.74 -5.94 1.76
CA LYS A 141 59.79 -6.59 2.68
C LYS A 141 58.99 -5.56 3.47
N ASP A 142 59.67 -4.58 4.06
CA ASP A 142 59.03 -3.54 4.86
C ASP A 142 58.12 -2.66 4.00
N GLN A 143 58.57 -2.27 2.81
CA GLN A 143 57.77 -1.48 1.87
C GLN A 143 56.54 -2.24 1.35
N LEU A 144 56.66 -3.53 1.01
CA LEU A 144 55.54 -4.36 0.56
C LEU A 144 54.49 -4.55 1.66
N ASN A 145 54.93 -4.84 2.88
CA ASN A 145 54.00 -5.03 4.01
C ASN A 145 53.35 -3.69 4.42
N GLY A 146 54.11 -2.58 4.41
CA GLY A 146 53.57 -1.24 4.65
C GLY A 146 52.59 -0.79 3.57
N TYR A 147 52.84 -1.12 2.31
CA TYR A 147 51.91 -0.88 1.20
C TYR A 147 50.56 -1.56 1.45
N VAL A 148 50.58 -2.85 1.79
CA VAL A 148 49.36 -3.62 2.07
C VAL A 148 48.59 -3.10 3.29
N GLU A 149 49.31 -2.68 4.34
CA GLU A 149 48.69 -2.07 5.51
C GLU A 149 48.01 -0.73 5.18
N ASN A 150 48.64 0.09 4.34
CA ASN A 150 48.06 1.34 3.88
C ASN A 150 46.83 1.11 2.99
N LEU A 151 46.87 0.15 2.07
CA LEU A 151 45.74 -0.18 1.22
C LEU A 151 44.56 -0.79 1.99
N SER A 152 44.83 -1.55 3.05
CA SER A 152 43.80 -2.09 3.94
C SER A 152 42.93 -0.98 4.57
N LYS A 153 43.50 0.21 4.81
CA LYS A 153 42.75 1.38 5.35
C LYS A 153 41.71 1.90 4.35
N TYR A 154 42.02 1.90 3.05
CA TYR A 154 41.10 2.36 2.01
C TYR A 154 40.03 1.32 1.66
N ALA A 155 40.41 0.04 1.67
CA ALA A 155 39.50 -1.09 1.42
C ALA A 155 38.47 -1.25 2.54
N GLY A 156 38.86 -1.02 3.79
CA GLY A 156 38.05 -1.38 4.97
C GLY A 156 38.12 -2.87 5.30
N THR A 157 39.02 -3.61 4.66
CA THR A 157 39.33 -5.02 4.89
C THR A 157 40.82 -5.18 5.10
N LYS A 158 41.21 -6.14 5.96
CA LYS A 158 42.62 -6.39 6.26
C LYS A 158 43.19 -7.39 5.25
N TYR A 159 44.20 -6.96 4.51
CA TYR A 159 44.97 -7.85 3.64
C TYR A 159 46.11 -8.54 4.43
N PRO A 160 46.43 -9.81 4.10
CA PRO A 160 47.57 -10.50 4.70
C PRO A 160 48.90 -9.88 4.24
N PRO A 161 49.97 -9.93 5.05
CA PRO A 161 51.29 -9.44 4.65
C PRO A 161 51.75 -10.09 3.34
N MET A 162 52.32 -9.30 2.43
CA MET A 162 52.72 -9.78 1.11
C MET A 162 54.10 -10.46 1.12
N ALA A 163 54.99 -10.03 2.01
CA ALA A 163 56.34 -10.56 2.14
C ALA A 163 56.43 -11.40 3.42
N LEU A 164 56.03 -12.67 3.30
CA LEU A 164 55.95 -13.65 4.38
C LEU A 164 57.31 -14.31 4.64
N ASP A 165 57.57 -14.61 5.91
CA ASP A 165 58.68 -15.49 6.32
C ASP A 165 58.28 -16.95 6.13
N GLY A 166 59.26 -17.86 6.06
CA GLY A 166 58.99 -19.28 5.78
C GLY A 166 58.07 -19.96 6.80
N LYS A 167 57.97 -19.42 8.02
CA LYS A 167 57.02 -19.89 9.05
C LYS A 167 55.56 -19.56 8.76
N ASP A 168 55.31 -18.47 8.04
CA ASP A 168 53.98 -17.93 7.77
C ASP A 168 53.51 -18.27 6.34
N ASP A 169 54.44 -18.72 5.48
CA ASP A 169 54.13 -19.15 4.12
C ASP A 169 53.43 -20.55 4.09
N PRO A 170 52.31 -20.71 3.36
CA PRO A 170 51.53 -21.96 3.34
C PRO A 170 52.28 -23.20 2.81
N ILE A 171 53.32 -22.99 2.01
CA ILE A 171 54.11 -24.04 1.37
C ILE A 171 55.42 -24.23 2.15
N ALA A 172 56.17 -23.15 2.42
CA ALA A 172 57.47 -23.22 3.06
C ALA A 172 57.38 -23.70 4.52
N SER A 173 56.27 -23.43 5.21
CA SER A 173 56.05 -23.86 6.60
C SER A 173 56.01 -25.38 6.78
N ARG A 174 55.78 -26.14 5.70
CA ARG A 174 55.73 -27.61 5.70
C ARG A 174 57.12 -28.24 5.64
N SER A 175 58.15 -27.49 5.25
CA SER A 175 59.53 -27.96 5.17
C SER A 175 60.32 -27.54 6.41
N VAL A 176 61.03 -28.49 7.02
CA VAL A 176 61.85 -28.24 8.23
C VAL A 176 62.94 -27.19 7.97
N ASP A 177 63.49 -27.18 6.76
CA ASP A 177 64.59 -26.30 6.38
C ASP A 177 64.09 -24.92 5.93
N GLN A 178 62.98 -24.87 5.17
CA GLN A 178 62.47 -23.60 4.65
C GLN A 178 61.69 -22.81 5.70
N ARG A 179 61.05 -23.47 6.67
CA ARG A 179 60.27 -22.79 7.73
C ARG A 179 61.09 -21.82 8.60
N LYS A 180 62.42 -22.03 8.69
CA LYS A 180 63.32 -21.20 9.51
C LYS A 180 63.82 -19.95 8.78
N LYS A 181 63.68 -19.90 7.45
CA LYS A 181 64.19 -18.80 6.64
C LYS A 181 63.26 -17.60 6.72
N ASP A 182 63.83 -16.41 6.73
CA ASP A 182 63.06 -15.19 6.53
C ASP A 182 62.72 -14.99 5.04
N PHE A 183 61.91 -13.96 4.73
CA PHE A 183 61.53 -13.61 3.37
C PHE A 183 62.74 -13.46 2.42
N ALA A 184 63.83 -12.84 2.88
CA ALA A 184 64.98 -12.57 2.02
C ALA A 184 65.75 -13.85 1.69
N GLU A 185 66.04 -14.67 2.70
CA GLU A 185 66.72 -15.95 2.56
C GLU A 185 65.88 -16.98 1.79
N LEU A 186 64.57 -16.99 2.03
CA LEU A 186 63.64 -17.91 1.37
C LEU A 186 63.60 -17.68 -0.13
N ASN A 187 63.65 -16.42 -0.56
CA ASN A 187 63.47 -16.04 -1.96
C ASN A 187 64.80 -15.84 -2.71
N PHE A 188 65.90 -15.47 -2.03
CA PHE A 188 67.11 -14.96 -2.72
C PHE A 188 68.46 -15.59 -2.31
N ALA A 189 68.52 -16.55 -1.36
CA ALA A 189 69.82 -17.04 -0.86
C ALA A 189 70.60 -17.97 -1.81
N GLN A 190 69.89 -18.78 -2.60
CA GLN A 190 70.46 -19.72 -3.58
C GLN A 190 69.57 -19.69 -4.81
N THR A 191 69.41 -18.48 -5.34
CA THR A 191 68.40 -18.19 -6.36
C THR A 191 69.09 -17.55 -7.56
N PRO A 192 69.07 -18.21 -8.73
CA PRO A 192 69.67 -17.67 -9.94
C PRO A 192 68.90 -16.44 -10.44
N VAL A 193 69.57 -15.58 -11.21
CA VAL A 193 69.03 -14.29 -11.68
C VAL A 193 67.59 -14.40 -12.25
N PRO A 194 67.26 -15.32 -13.19
CA PRO A 194 65.90 -15.42 -13.72
C PRO A 194 64.84 -15.78 -12.68
N ALA A 195 65.19 -16.58 -11.68
CA ALA A 195 64.28 -16.96 -10.61
C ALA A 195 64.05 -15.79 -9.65
N ALA A 196 65.10 -15.03 -9.32
CA ALA A 196 64.98 -13.82 -8.51
C ALA A 196 64.10 -12.76 -9.21
N LEU A 197 64.28 -12.56 -10.51
CA LEU A 197 63.42 -11.68 -11.32
C LEU A 197 61.97 -12.17 -11.34
N ALA A 198 61.73 -13.47 -11.50
CA ALA A 198 60.39 -14.03 -11.46
C ALA A 198 59.69 -13.80 -10.12
N VAL A 199 60.40 -13.92 -8.99
CA VAL A 199 59.86 -13.58 -7.65
C VAL A 199 59.47 -12.11 -7.57
N LEU A 200 60.34 -11.21 -8.04
CA LEU A 200 60.06 -9.76 -8.03
C LEU A 200 58.86 -9.42 -8.93
N SER A 201 58.79 -9.99 -10.13
CA SER A 201 57.66 -9.83 -11.06
C SER A 201 56.35 -10.41 -10.50
N GLN A 202 56.42 -11.53 -9.76
CA GLN A 202 55.26 -12.04 -9.03
C GLN A 202 54.77 -11.03 -7.98
N LYS A 203 55.68 -10.38 -7.23
CA LYS A 203 55.30 -9.32 -6.29
C LYS A 203 54.70 -8.10 -6.99
N GLN A 204 55.20 -7.72 -8.17
CA GLN A 204 54.54 -6.69 -8.98
C GLN A 204 53.11 -7.10 -9.36
N ALA A 205 52.90 -8.35 -9.75
CA ALA A 205 51.57 -8.86 -10.09
C ALA A 205 50.62 -8.83 -8.88
N ASP A 206 51.09 -9.25 -7.70
CA ASP A 206 50.31 -9.19 -6.48
C ASP A 206 49.98 -7.74 -6.08
N VAL A 207 50.93 -6.82 -6.18
CA VAL A 207 50.74 -5.40 -5.91
C VAL A 207 49.65 -4.80 -6.81
N ARG A 208 49.72 -5.09 -8.12
CA ARG A 208 48.73 -4.64 -9.11
C ARG A 208 47.36 -5.28 -8.91
N ARG A 209 47.31 -6.55 -8.49
CA ARG A 209 46.04 -7.20 -8.15
C ARG A 209 45.36 -6.52 -6.97
N ILE A 210 46.10 -6.26 -5.88
CA ILE A 210 45.55 -5.57 -4.70
C ILE A 210 45.12 -4.14 -5.06
N GLU A 211 45.90 -3.43 -5.87
CA GLU A 211 45.51 -2.11 -6.41
C GLU A 211 44.13 -2.19 -7.10
N GLY A 212 43.93 -3.16 -8.00
CA GLY A 212 42.67 -3.36 -8.71
C GLY A 212 41.49 -3.62 -7.77
N GLU A 213 41.67 -4.54 -6.81
CA GLU A 213 40.63 -4.85 -5.81
C GLU A 213 40.23 -3.62 -4.97
N VAL A 214 41.21 -2.83 -4.53
CA VAL A 214 40.93 -1.61 -3.77
C VAL A 214 40.24 -0.56 -4.64
N LEU A 215 40.66 -0.38 -5.89
CA LEU A 215 40.01 0.53 -6.83
C LEU A 215 38.56 0.10 -7.10
N ASP A 216 38.27 -1.19 -7.24
CA ASP A 216 36.90 -1.71 -7.41
C ASP A 216 36.03 -1.42 -6.17
N ILE A 217 36.58 -1.59 -4.97
CA ILE A 217 35.89 -1.24 -3.72
C ILE A 217 35.58 0.26 -3.68
N LEU A 218 36.55 1.11 -4.04
CA LEU A 218 36.37 2.56 -4.09
C LEU A 218 35.32 2.93 -5.16
N ALA A 219 35.35 2.31 -6.33
CA ALA A 219 34.36 2.50 -7.38
C ALA A 219 32.94 2.16 -6.91
N SER A 220 32.78 1.07 -6.14
CA SER A 220 31.48 0.68 -5.58
C SER A 220 30.91 1.68 -4.57
N LYS A 221 31.78 2.48 -3.92
CA LYS A 221 31.37 3.51 -2.96
C LYS A 221 30.92 4.81 -3.65
N VAL A 222 31.33 5.05 -4.89
CA VAL A 222 30.92 6.23 -5.66
C VAL A 222 29.43 6.16 -5.94
N GLY A 223 28.68 7.21 -5.60
CA GLY A 223 27.23 7.24 -5.85
C GLY A 223 26.40 6.30 -4.96
N ALA A 224 26.99 5.61 -3.97
CA ALA A 224 26.25 4.80 -3.01
C ALA A 224 25.29 5.62 -2.14
N GLN A 225 25.49 6.95 -2.08
CA GLN A 225 24.58 7.88 -1.41
C GLN A 225 23.46 8.40 -2.32
N ASP A 226 23.39 7.98 -3.59
CA ASP A 226 22.29 8.37 -4.46
C ASP A 226 21.01 7.64 -4.09
N VAL A 227 20.01 8.41 -3.68
CA VAL A 227 18.63 7.94 -3.56
C VAL A 227 18.13 7.62 -4.97
N LYS A 228 18.21 6.34 -5.34
CA LYS A 228 17.61 5.86 -6.59
C LYS A 228 16.09 5.83 -6.42
N PHE A 229 15.41 6.71 -7.15
CA PHE A 229 13.95 6.69 -7.26
C PHE A 229 13.56 5.62 -8.29
N ASP A 230 13.44 4.38 -7.84
CA ASP A 230 13.17 3.21 -8.68
C ASP A 230 11.68 2.87 -8.79
N LYS A 231 10.84 3.40 -7.91
CA LYS A 231 9.38 3.24 -7.94
C LYS A 231 8.72 4.52 -8.41
N ILE A 232 8.25 4.54 -9.66
CA ILE A 232 7.53 5.68 -10.24
C ILE A 232 6.06 5.32 -10.39
N ILE A 233 5.18 6.12 -9.80
CA ILE A 233 3.74 5.98 -9.91
C ILE A 233 3.13 7.28 -10.42
N ALA A 234 2.14 7.18 -11.31
CA ALA A 234 1.35 8.34 -11.72
C ALA A 234 0.21 8.57 -10.71
N MET A 235 0.02 9.82 -10.30
CA MET A 235 -1.04 10.21 -9.38
C MET A 235 -1.87 11.35 -9.97
N LEU A 236 -3.15 11.38 -9.62
CA LEU A 236 -4.09 12.44 -9.96
C LEU A 236 -4.63 13.04 -8.66
N SER A 237 -4.31 14.30 -8.40
CA SER A 237 -4.96 15.09 -7.35
C SER A 237 -6.15 15.82 -7.95
N MET A 238 -7.35 15.57 -7.41
CA MET A 238 -8.60 16.16 -7.88
C MET A 238 -9.14 17.12 -6.82
N GLU A 239 -9.63 18.28 -7.22
CA GLU A 239 -10.29 19.21 -6.28
C GLU A 239 -11.60 18.63 -5.73
N SER A 240 -12.35 17.90 -6.57
CA SER A 240 -13.57 17.19 -6.16
C SER A 240 -13.70 15.86 -6.91
N LYS A 241 -14.20 14.83 -6.20
CA LYS A 241 -14.58 13.54 -6.81
C LYS A 241 -15.97 13.56 -7.43
N VAL A 242 -16.79 14.57 -7.14
CA VAL A 242 -18.15 14.73 -7.65
C VAL A 242 -18.28 16.10 -8.32
N VAL A 243 -18.65 16.10 -9.59
CA VAL A 243 -18.85 17.32 -10.38
C VAL A 243 -20.21 17.30 -11.07
N VAL A 244 -20.85 18.46 -11.16
CA VAL A 244 -22.17 18.60 -11.81
C VAL A 244 -21.97 18.65 -13.33
N ALA A 245 -22.86 18.01 -14.09
CA ALA A 245 -22.81 18.04 -15.55
C ALA A 245 -22.78 19.49 -16.08
N GLY A 246 -21.84 19.79 -16.99
CA GLY A 246 -21.61 21.14 -17.52
C GLY A 246 -20.62 22.00 -16.72
N THR A 247 -20.15 21.55 -15.56
CA THR A 247 -19.09 22.25 -14.79
C THR A 247 -17.69 21.76 -15.17
N LYS A 248 -16.67 22.62 -14.98
CA LYS A 248 -15.27 22.26 -15.27
C LYS A 248 -14.73 21.33 -14.18
N PHE A 249 -14.28 20.15 -14.58
CA PHE A 249 -13.45 19.30 -13.73
C PHE A 249 -12.03 19.86 -13.62
N LYS A 250 -11.48 19.94 -12.40
CA LYS A 250 -10.13 20.43 -12.12
C LYS A 250 -9.33 19.37 -11.37
N GLY A 251 -8.13 19.11 -11.86
CA GLY A 251 -7.17 18.21 -11.23
C GLY A 251 -5.75 18.43 -11.76
N GLN A 252 -4.77 17.93 -11.03
CA GLN A 252 -3.36 17.98 -11.37
C GLN A 252 -2.82 16.55 -11.45
N MET A 253 -2.17 16.23 -12.57
CA MET A 253 -1.45 14.98 -12.75
C MET A 253 0.03 15.20 -12.42
N PHE A 254 0.61 14.27 -11.67
CA PHE A 254 2.02 14.30 -11.33
C PHE A 254 2.57 12.88 -11.19
N LEU A 255 3.88 12.75 -11.38
CA LEU A 255 4.60 11.51 -11.07
C LEU A 255 5.09 11.60 -9.63
N ALA A 256 4.69 10.63 -8.80
CA ALA A 256 5.31 10.41 -7.51
C ALA A 256 6.39 9.34 -7.67
N ALA A 257 7.59 9.65 -7.20
CA ALA A 257 8.72 8.75 -7.24
C ALA A 257 9.14 8.40 -5.80
N SER A 258 9.22 7.12 -5.47
CA SER A 258 9.72 6.60 -4.20
C SER A 258 10.92 5.69 -4.44
N SER A 259 11.69 5.43 -3.39
CA SER A 259 12.85 4.54 -3.41
C SER A 259 12.54 3.29 -2.61
N SER A 260 12.74 2.09 -3.19
CA SER A 260 12.62 0.81 -2.48
C SER A 260 13.62 0.67 -1.32
N GLY A 261 14.77 1.35 -1.43
CA GLY A 261 15.83 1.35 -0.42
C GLY A 261 15.59 2.29 0.76
N ILE A 262 14.55 3.12 0.74
CA ILE A 262 14.22 4.05 1.82
C ILE A 262 12.89 3.66 2.45
N GLN A 263 12.90 3.50 3.78
CA GLN A 263 11.68 3.32 4.57
C GLN A 263 11.29 4.65 5.22
N PRO A 264 10.40 5.45 4.60
CA PRO A 264 9.96 6.69 5.20
C PRO A 264 9.09 6.42 6.44
N ARG A 265 9.18 7.31 7.43
CA ARG A 265 8.25 7.37 8.56
C ARG A 265 7.17 8.40 8.24
N MET A 266 5.91 7.98 8.26
CA MET A 266 4.78 8.85 7.98
C MET A 266 3.92 9.03 9.23
N SER A 267 3.40 10.24 9.42
CA SER A 267 2.46 10.56 10.49
C SER A 267 1.29 11.39 9.98
N LEU A 268 0.14 11.20 10.62
CA LEU A 268 -1.09 11.94 10.36
C LEU A 268 -1.73 12.31 11.70
N ASN A 269 -2.06 13.58 11.88
CA ASN A 269 -2.62 14.18 13.10
C ASN A 269 -1.85 13.78 14.38
N GLY A 270 -0.53 13.66 14.28
CA GLY A 270 0.36 13.26 15.38
C GLY A 270 0.53 11.75 15.59
N GLY A 271 -0.27 10.89 14.93
CA GLY A 271 -0.15 9.43 15.01
C GLY A 271 0.66 8.83 13.85
N PRO A 272 1.33 7.66 14.04
CA PRO A 272 2.04 6.97 12.97
C PRO A 272 1.07 6.38 11.93
N VAL A 273 1.48 6.38 10.66
CA VAL A 273 0.73 5.80 9.54
C VAL A 273 1.42 4.54 9.04
N ARG A 274 0.64 3.51 8.69
CA ARG A 274 1.18 2.29 8.09
C ARG A 274 1.68 2.60 6.68
N VAL A 275 2.95 2.28 6.42
CA VAL A 275 3.58 2.49 5.11
C VAL A 275 3.70 1.15 4.38
N GLN A 276 3.24 1.10 3.14
CA GLN A 276 3.39 -0.02 2.23
C GLN A 276 3.91 0.50 0.88
N ASP A 277 5.04 -0.04 0.41
CA ASP A 277 5.65 0.37 -0.87
C ASP A 277 5.92 1.88 -1.02
N GLY A 278 6.21 2.56 0.10
CA GLY A 278 6.41 4.01 0.11
C GLY A 278 5.12 4.84 0.09
N GLN A 279 3.96 4.20 0.25
CA GLN A 279 2.65 4.84 0.36
C GLN A 279 2.09 4.68 1.77
N GLY A 280 1.58 5.77 2.36
CA GLY A 280 0.88 5.74 3.65
C GLY A 280 -0.59 5.38 3.48
N ILE A 281 -1.03 4.29 4.12
CA ILE A 281 -2.43 3.85 4.10
C ILE A 281 -3.17 4.47 5.27
N ILE A 282 -4.22 5.25 4.98
CA ILE A 282 -4.99 6.02 5.96
C ILE A 282 -6.47 5.63 5.86
N GLU A 283 -7.05 5.23 6.99
CA GLU A 283 -8.48 4.93 7.12
C GLU A 283 -8.98 5.41 8.49
N PHE A 284 -10.05 6.19 8.52
CA PHE A 284 -10.72 6.63 9.75
C PHE A 284 -12.17 7.01 9.48
N THR A 285 -13.03 6.92 10.49
CA THR A 285 -14.41 7.40 10.41
C THR A 285 -14.43 8.92 10.49
N ALA A 286 -14.98 9.58 9.46
CA ALA A 286 -15.12 11.03 9.44
C ALA A 286 -16.09 11.51 10.53
N GLN A 287 -15.67 12.47 11.36
CA GLN A 287 -16.51 13.03 12.42
C GLN A 287 -17.14 14.36 12.00
N GLY A 288 -18.46 14.44 12.15
CA GLY A 288 -19.24 15.68 12.04
C GLY A 288 -18.87 16.72 13.11
N GLY A 289 -19.58 17.85 13.17
CA GLY A 289 -19.29 18.91 14.16
C GLY A 289 -20.03 20.22 13.88
N ALA A 290 -19.35 21.35 14.08
CA ALA A 290 -19.88 22.67 13.71
C ALA A 290 -20.02 22.77 12.18
N TYR A 291 -21.23 22.46 11.69
CA TYR A 291 -21.59 22.60 10.28
C TYR A 291 -21.81 24.07 9.94
N ASP A 292 -21.39 24.47 8.73
CA ASP A 292 -21.71 25.79 8.18
C ASP A 292 -23.19 25.87 7.73
N LYS A 293 -23.57 27.04 7.18
CA LYS A 293 -24.93 27.27 6.65
C LYS A 293 -25.33 26.31 5.52
N ASN A 294 -24.36 25.68 4.87
CA ASN A 294 -24.56 24.73 3.78
C ASN A 294 -24.54 23.27 4.29
N GLY A 295 -24.46 23.06 5.60
CA GLY A 295 -24.42 21.73 6.20
C GLY A 295 -23.08 21.02 6.01
N LEU A 296 -21.99 21.73 5.75
CA LEU A 296 -20.65 21.17 5.59
C LEU A 296 -19.77 21.50 6.80
N ALA A 297 -19.06 20.50 7.33
CA ALA A 297 -18.04 20.71 8.35
C ALA A 297 -16.65 20.56 7.71
N ARG A 298 -15.91 21.66 7.62
CA ARG A 298 -14.53 21.67 7.11
C ARG A 298 -13.60 21.01 8.13
N ARG A 299 -12.74 20.12 7.65
CA ARG A 299 -11.71 19.42 8.44
C ARG A 299 -10.37 19.52 7.72
N THR A 300 -9.32 19.72 8.50
CA THR A 300 -7.94 19.77 8.00
C THR A 300 -7.17 18.57 8.53
N LEU A 301 -6.54 17.83 7.63
CA LEU A 301 -5.57 16.79 7.91
C LEU A 301 -4.19 17.42 7.93
N SER A 302 -3.43 17.19 9.00
CA SER A 302 -2.04 17.61 9.10
C SER A 302 -1.16 16.37 9.24
N GLY A 303 -0.23 16.17 8.33
CA GLY A 303 0.68 15.03 8.33
C GLY A 303 2.11 15.43 8.03
N SER A 304 3.01 14.46 8.11
CA SER A 304 4.39 14.64 7.67
C SER A 304 5.00 13.33 7.20
N ILE A 305 5.90 13.44 6.24
CA ILE A 305 6.70 12.33 5.72
C ILE A 305 8.16 12.62 6.05
N ALA A 306 8.78 11.77 6.87
CA ALA A 306 10.18 11.85 7.22
C ALA A 306 10.96 10.76 6.49
N TYR A 307 12.03 11.12 5.79
CA TYR A 307 12.95 10.19 5.14
C TYR A 307 14.41 10.56 5.40
N GLN A 308 15.30 9.56 5.41
CA GLN A 308 16.72 9.76 5.62
C GLN A 308 17.39 10.24 4.32
N THR A 309 18.22 11.27 4.42
CA THR A 309 19.07 11.76 3.33
C THR A 309 20.54 11.70 3.72
N ALA A 310 21.46 11.89 2.77
CA ALA A 310 22.89 12.01 3.03
C ALA A 310 23.24 13.12 4.05
N ALA A 311 22.42 14.18 4.11
CA ALA A 311 22.57 15.30 5.04
C ALA A 311 21.83 15.10 6.38
N GLY A 312 21.22 13.93 6.60
CA GLY A 312 20.43 13.61 7.79
C GLY A 312 18.93 13.46 7.52
N MET A 313 18.14 13.42 8.59
CA MET A 313 16.70 13.18 8.52
C MET A 313 15.96 14.42 7.99
N LYS A 314 15.25 14.29 6.86
CA LYS A 314 14.43 15.36 6.30
C LYS A 314 12.95 15.07 6.49
N THR A 315 12.19 16.08 6.91
CA THR A 315 10.73 15.98 7.13
C THR A 315 10.00 16.92 6.20
N VAL A 316 9.00 16.40 5.48
CA VAL A 316 8.14 17.16 4.57
C VAL A 316 6.73 17.22 5.17
N PRO A 317 6.22 18.41 5.49
CA PRO A 317 4.85 18.56 6.00
C PRO A 317 3.82 18.38 4.89
N LEU A 318 2.64 17.89 5.26
CA LEU A 318 1.47 17.71 4.41
C LEU A 318 0.26 18.35 5.09
N GLN A 319 -0.50 19.15 4.35
CA GLN A 319 -1.83 19.59 4.77
C GLN A 319 -2.84 19.31 3.66
N ALA A 320 -3.98 18.75 4.03
CA ALA A 320 -5.08 18.49 3.11
C ALA A 320 -6.40 18.80 3.80
N GLU A 321 -7.40 19.22 3.04
CA GLU A 321 -8.73 19.54 3.58
C GLU A 321 -9.77 18.58 3.04
N TYR A 322 -10.75 18.26 3.89
CA TYR A 322 -11.92 17.50 3.50
C TYR A 322 -13.17 18.06 4.18
N PHE A 323 -14.32 17.85 3.57
CA PHE A 323 -15.61 18.34 4.08
C PHE A 323 -16.48 17.15 4.47
N VAL A 324 -17.04 17.20 5.67
CA VAL A 324 -18.01 16.22 6.16
C VAL A 324 -19.40 16.83 6.01
N ALA A 325 -20.23 16.26 5.15
CA ALA A 325 -21.61 16.70 4.98
C ALA A 325 -22.47 16.26 6.16
N LYS A 326 -23.37 17.14 6.60
CA LYS A 326 -24.46 16.82 7.52
C LYS A 326 -25.40 15.88 6.77
N PRO A 327 -25.59 14.64 7.24
CA PRO A 327 -26.54 13.76 6.60
C PRO A 327 -27.95 14.37 6.65
N SER A 328 -28.59 14.48 5.49
CA SER A 328 -29.92 15.06 5.32
C SER A 328 -30.88 14.00 4.79
N TYR A 329 -32.19 14.21 4.96
CA TYR A 329 -33.23 13.35 4.42
C TYR A 329 -34.33 14.20 3.81
N GLN A 330 -35.07 13.61 2.87
CA GLN A 330 -36.27 14.19 2.30
C GLN A 330 -37.38 13.13 2.25
N ILE A 331 -38.61 13.57 2.48
CA ILE A 331 -39.81 12.75 2.28
C ILE A 331 -40.21 12.92 0.82
N GLU A 332 -40.40 11.83 0.08
CA GLU A 332 -40.64 11.85 -1.39
C GLU A 332 -41.92 12.57 -1.81
N THR A 333 -42.87 12.74 -0.90
CA THR A 333 -44.13 13.41 -1.20
C THR A 333 -43.94 14.93 -1.14
N GLY A 334 -44.08 15.61 -2.29
CA GLY A 334 -43.94 17.08 -2.39
C GLY A 334 -44.90 17.88 -1.49
N THR A 335 -45.98 17.26 -1.02
CA THR A 335 -46.83 17.74 0.08
C THR A 335 -47.03 16.63 1.09
N MET A 336 -46.98 16.94 2.39
CA MET A 336 -47.18 15.94 3.43
C MET A 336 -48.65 15.46 3.42
N PRO A 337 -48.93 14.17 3.18
CA PRO A 337 -50.28 13.66 3.29
C PRO A 337 -50.75 13.73 4.75
N PRO A 338 -52.04 14.01 5.02
CA PRO A 338 -52.55 13.99 6.38
C PRO A 338 -52.43 12.58 6.96
N LEU A 339 -51.78 12.46 8.13
CA LEU A 339 -51.76 11.18 8.84
C LEU A 339 -53.11 10.94 9.50
N TYR A 340 -53.75 9.81 9.22
CA TYR A 340 -55.01 9.45 9.86
C TYR A 340 -54.80 8.52 11.06
N LEU A 341 -55.49 8.82 12.16
CA LEU A 341 -55.43 8.05 13.40
C LEU A 341 -55.85 6.59 13.16
N GLY A 342 -55.03 5.64 13.62
CA GLY A 342 -55.30 4.20 13.50
C GLY A 342 -55.30 3.65 12.07
N CYS A 343 -54.81 4.42 11.08
CA CYS A 343 -54.74 4.03 9.68
C CYS A 343 -53.29 3.74 9.25
N ALA A 344 -53.12 3.00 8.16
CA ALA A 344 -51.83 2.80 7.52
C ALA A 344 -51.45 4.04 6.70
N ASN A 345 -50.47 4.80 7.17
CA ASN A 345 -49.94 5.94 6.45
C ASN A 345 -48.56 5.58 5.87
N LYS A 346 -48.50 5.36 4.57
CA LYS A 346 -47.28 4.95 3.87
C LYS A 346 -46.41 6.18 3.60
N LEU A 347 -45.19 6.18 4.11
CA LEU A 347 -44.19 7.24 3.90
C LEU A 347 -42.96 6.66 3.21
N SER A 348 -42.38 7.45 2.31
CA SER A 348 -41.12 7.13 1.63
C SER A 348 -40.10 8.23 1.92
N ILE A 349 -39.00 7.85 2.55
CA ILE A 349 -37.97 8.73 3.06
C ILE A 349 -36.64 8.30 2.43
N GLN A 350 -35.98 9.25 1.78
CA GLN A 350 -34.71 9.02 1.11
C GLN A 350 -33.66 10.03 1.56
N SER A 351 -32.40 9.62 1.49
CA SER A 351 -31.25 10.51 1.67
C SER A 351 -30.39 10.43 0.40
N PRO A 352 -30.60 11.33 -0.57
CA PRO A 352 -29.82 11.33 -1.81
C PRO A 352 -28.31 11.43 -1.57
N GLN A 353 -27.90 12.15 -0.52
CA GLN A 353 -26.50 12.34 -0.15
C GLN A 353 -25.84 11.07 0.39
N LEU A 354 -26.59 10.18 1.03
CA LEU A 354 -26.05 8.93 1.58
C LEU A 354 -25.98 7.82 0.52
N GLY A 355 -26.80 7.88 -0.54
CA GLY A 355 -26.75 6.92 -1.65
C GLY A 355 -26.76 5.48 -1.17
N ALA A 356 -25.72 4.71 -1.53
CA ALA A 356 -25.57 3.30 -1.11
C ALA A 356 -25.41 3.11 0.42
N LEU A 357 -24.97 4.14 1.15
CA LEU A 357 -24.84 4.15 2.62
C LEU A 357 -26.17 4.45 3.33
N TRP A 358 -27.27 4.62 2.58
CA TRP A 358 -28.61 4.73 3.15
C TRP A 358 -29.03 3.37 3.73
N ASN A 359 -29.11 3.32 5.05
CA ASN A 359 -29.60 2.18 5.83
C ASN A 359 -30.36 2.71 7.07
N PRO A 360 -31.54 3.30 6.85
CA PRO A 360 -32.23 4.03 7.89
C PRO A 360 -32.90 3.11 8.91
N ASN A 361 -32.96 3.59 10.14
CA ASN A 361 -33.82 3.06 11.19
C ASN A 361 -34.81 4.13 11.62
N PHE A 362 -36.08 3.74 11.71
CA PHE A 362 -37.19 4.63 12.01
C PHE A 362 -37.84 4.23 13.33
N SER A 363 -38.04 5.20 14.21
CA SER A 363 -38.84 5.04 15.42
C SER A 363 -39.81 6.20 15.55
N ALA A 364 -40.94 5.99 16.21
CA ALA A 364 -41.92 7.04 16.41
C ALA A 364 -42.43 7.07 17.86
N ASP A 365 -42.63 8.27 18.38
CA ASP A 365 -43.43 8.50 19.56
C ASP A 365 -44.87 8.86 19.13
N GLY A 366 -45.86 8.26 19.79
CA GLY A 366 -47.28 8.41 19.44
C GLY A 366 -47.75 7.62 18.20
N ALA A 367 -46.92 6.72 17.66
CA ALA A 367 -47.28 5.85 16.54
C ALA A 367 -46.51 4.52 16.53
N GLN A 368 -47.09 3.49 15.92
CA GLN A 368 -46.36 2.27 15.56
C GLN A 368 -45.73 2.46 14.17
N VAL A 369 -44.46 2.07 14.02
CA VAL A 369 -43.76 2.05 12.72
C VAL A 369 -43.64 0.61 12.25
N ILE A 370 -44.14 0.34 11.04
CA ILE A 370 -44.06 -0.96 10.38
C ILE A 370 -43.12 -0.82 9.18
N GLN A 371 -42.06 -1.63 9.12
CA GLN A 371 -41.13 -1.61 8.00
C GLN A 371 -41.69 -2.37 6.81
N SER A 372 -41.58 -1.81 5.61
CA SER A 372 -42.10 -2.41 4.38
C SER A 372 -41.11 -3.38 3.71
N GLY A 373 -39.95 -3.64 4.33
CA GLY A 373 -38.87 -4.47 3.77
C GLY A 373 -37.96 -3.74 2.77
N GLU A 374 -38.43 -2.64 2.17
CA GLU A 374 -37.64 -1.74 1.33
C GLU A 374 -37.05 -0.58 2.14
N LYS A 375 -35.79 -0.24 1.88
CA LYS A 375 -35.08 0.85 2.57
C LYS A 375 -35.79 2.18 2.34
N GLY A 376 -36.11 2.87 3.44
CA GLY A 376 -36.75 4.18 3.38
C GLY A 376 -38.28 4.16 3.29
N LYS A 377 -38.90 3.00 3.03
CA LYS A 377 -40.37 2.87 2.99
C LYS A 377 -40.90 2.29 4.29
N ILE A 378 -41.80 3.03 4.91
CA ILE A 378 -42.44 2.66 6.18
C ILE A 378 -43.94 2.92 6.14
N THR A 379 -44.66 2.15 6.96
CA THR A 379 -46.05 2.45 7.30
C THR A 379 -46.11 2.95 8.74
N VAL A 380 -46.55 4.19 8.91
CA VAL A 380 -46.77 4.80 10.23
C VAL A 380 -48.24 4.65 10.59
N VAL A 381 -48.50 4.09 11.77
CA VAL A 381 -49.85 3.87 12.33
C VAL A 381 -49.99 4.71 13.60
N PRO A 382 -50.57 5.92 13.51
CA PRO A 382 -50.70 6.82 14.64
C PRO A 382 -51.65 6.28 15.71
N SER A 383 -51.25 6.44 16.97
CA SER A 383 -52.08 6.17 18.16
C SER A 383 -52.36 7.44 18.98
N SER A 384 -51.74 8.57 18.62
CA SER A 384 -51.88 9.86 19.30
C SER A 384 -52.17 11.00 18.31
N ALA A 385 -52.62 12.16 18.83
CA ALA A 385 -52.93 13.34 18.00
C ALA A 385 -51.68 14.01 17.39
N ASN A 386 -50.51 13.79 17.99
CA ASN A 386 -49.22 14.24 17.50
C ASN A 386 -48.28 13.04 17.43
N VAL A 387 -47.49 12.96 16.36
CA VAL A 387 -46.51 11.89 16.16
C VAL A 387 -45.14 12.54 15.92
N SER A 388 -44.12 12.05 16.62
CA SER A 388 -42.73 12.44 16.38
C SER A 388 -41.98 11.27 15.77
N LEU A 389 -41.65 11.34 14.49
CA LEU A 389 -40.91 10.32 13.75
C LEU A 389 -39.41 10.63 13.78
N ASN A 390 -38.64 9.81 14.49
CA ASN A 390 -37.19 9.87 14.52
C ASN A 390 -36.59 9.08 13.36
N ILE A 391 -35.69 9.72 12.63
CA ILE A 391 -35.02 9.16 11.45
C ILE A 391 -33.54 9.07 11.77
N SER A 392 -33.02 7.85 11.83
CA SER A 392 -31.62 7.58 12.14
C SER A 392 -30.96 6.76 11.04
N ASN A 393 -29.64 6.87 10.87
CA ASN A 393 -28.86 6.08 9.94
C ASN A 393 -27.57 5.61 10.61
N SER A 394 -27.32 4.30 10.62
CA SER A 394 -26.13 3.70 11.28
C SER A 394 -25.89 4.22 12.71
N GLY A 395 -26.96 4.35 13.50
CA GLY A 395 -26.90 4.81 14.90
C GLY A 395 -26.88 6.33 15.10
N SER A 396 -26.75 7.13 14.04
CA SER A 396 -26.81 8.60 14.14
C SER A 396 -28.21 9.13 13.85
N LEU A 397 -28.78 9.94 14.74
CA LEU A 397 -30.05 10.63 14.51
C LEU A 397 -29.86 11.73 13.46
N LEU A 398 -30.60 11.63 12.35
CA LEU A 398 -30.59 12.62 11.28
C LEU A 398 -31.55 13.78 11.57
N GLY A 399 -32.70 13.45 12.17
CA GLY A 399 -33.69 14.43 12.60
C GLY A 399 -34.98 13.77 13.10
N THR A 400 -35.90 14.63 13.54
CA THR A 400 -37.21 14.24 14.05
C THR A 400 -38.27 15.03 13.32
N GLU A 401 -39.15 14.34 12.59
CA GLU A 401 -40.27 14.93 11.89
C GLU A 401 -41.53 14.90 12.75
N ARG A 402 -42.26 16.01 12.82
CA ARG A 402 -43.46 16.11 13.66
C ARG A 402 -44.70 16.20 12.80
N PHE A 403 -45.61 15.25 12.99
CA PHE A 403 -46.87 15.19 12.27
C PHE A 403 -48.05 15.47 13.19
N ARG A 404 -49.01 16.22 12.68
CA ARG A 404 -50.36 16.31 13.25
C ARG A 404 -51.21 15.20 12.65
N VAL A 405 -52.00 14.55 13.50
CA VAL A 405 -52.82 13.40 13.12
C VAL A 405 -54.28 13.84 13.03
N ASN A 406 -54.86 13.62 11.86
CA ASN A 406 -56.25 13.84 11.60
C ASN A 406 -57.10 12.66 12.07
N ARG A 407 -58.29 12.97 12.57
CA ARG A 407 -59.30 11.95 12.78
C ARG A 407 -59.83 11.48 11.44
N VAL A 408 -60.27 10.23 11.40
CA VAL A 408 -60.87 9.64 10.21
C VAL A 408 -62.18 10.38 9.92
N PRO A 409 -62.35 10.93 8.71
CA PRO A 409 -63.59 11.59 8.32
C PRO A 409 -64.78 10.64 8.45
N ARG A 410 -65.91 11.20 8.85
CA ARG A 410 -67.17 10.45 8.93
C ARG A 410 -67.63 10.08 7.51
N PRO A 411 -68.13 8.85 7.29
CA PRO A 411 -68.67 8.48 5.99
C PRO A 411 -70.00 9.19 5.74
N THR A 412 -70.32 9.40 4.46
CA THR A 412 -71.63 9.87 4.02
C THR A 412 -72.55 8.66 3.81
N LEU A 413 -73.81 8.77 4.23
CA LEU A 413 -74.80 7.72 4.05
C LEU A 413 -75.60 7.96 2.77
N GLU A 414 -75.55 6.99 1.86
CA GLU A 414 -76.35 6.98 0.65
C GLU A 414 -77.53 6.02 0.81
N TYR A 415 -78.74 6.56 0.71
CA TYR A 415 -79.98 5.80 0.85
C TYR A 415 -80.51 5.42 -0.52
N TYR A 416 -80.95 4.17 -0.65
CA TYR A 416 -81.58 3.64 -1.85
C TYR A 416 -82.91 2.99 -1.49
N VAL A 417 -83.97 3.34 -2.21
CA VAL A 417 -85.31 2.75 -2.06
C VAL A 417 -85.77 2.30 -3.43
N GLY A 418 -86.21 1.04 -3.54
CA GLY A 418 -86.64 0.47 -4.83
C GLY A 418 -85.55 0.42 -5.90
N GLY A 419 -84.28 0.41 -5.50
CA GLY A 419 -83.13 0.45 -6.41
C GLY A 419 -82.71 1.85 -6.86
N GLN A 420 -83.44 2.91 -6.52
CA GLN A 420 -83.10 4.29 -6.86
C GLN A 420 -82.44 5.01 -5.67
N LYS A 421 -81.41 5.83 -5.96
CA LYS A 421 -80.77 6.68 -4.95
C LYS A 421 -81.75 7.78 -4.52
N VAL A 422 -81.93 7.94 -3.22
CA VAL A 422 -82.81 8.95 -2.62
C VAL A 422 -82.09 10.29 -2.65
N THR A 423 -82.09 10.93 -3.82
CA THR A 423 -81.61 12.31 -4.02
C THR A 423 -82.70 13.25 -4.52
N ASP A 424 -83.82 12.70 -4.99
CA ASP A 424 -84.94 13.46 -5.54
C ASP A 424 -85.95 13.83 -4.43
N PRO A 425 -86.29 15.13 -4.25
CA PRO A 425 -87.36 15.58 -3.35
C PRO A 425 -88.74 14.97 -3.65
N ARG A 426 -88.96 14.44 -4.86
CA ARG A 426 -90.24 13.90 -5.32
C ARG A 426 -90.64 12.57 -4.66
N GLY A 427 -89.72 11.90 -3.96
CA GLY A 427 -89.98 10.61 -3.33
C GLY A 427 -89.85 9.42 -4.28
N VAL A 428 -90.40 8.26 -3.91
CA VAL A 428 -90.35 7.02 -4.72
C VAL A 428 -91.76 6.48 -4.93
N PRO A 429 -92.12 5.94 -6.11
CA PRO A 429 -93.45 5.34 -6.30
C PRO A 429 -93.72 4.26 -5.25
N ALA A 430 -94.91 4.28 -4.63
CA ALA A 430 -95.26 3.30 -3.60
C ALA A 430 -95.09 1.83 -4.09
N SER A 431 -95.37 1.57 -5.36
CA SER A 431 -95.21 0.26 -6.00
C SER A 431 -93.74 -0.18 -6.13
N ALA A 432 -92.81 0.76 -6.28
CA ALA A 432 -91.38 0.53 -6.46
C ALA A 432 -90.62 0.40 -5.12
N ALA A 433 -91.18 0.89 -4.02
CA ALA A 433 -90.57 0.88 -2.69
C ALA A 433 -90.56 -0.51 -2.03
N ARG A 434 -90.03 -1.53 -2.72
CA ARG A 434 -89.98 -2.93 -2.29
C ARG A 434 -88.71 -3.32 -1.54
N SER A 435 -87.66 -2.52 -1.65
CA SER A 435 -86.37 -2.77 -0.99
C SER A 435 -85.75 -1.47 -0.50
N VAL A 436 -84.94 -1.58 0.55
CA VAL A 436 -84.12 -0.49 1.09
C VAL A 436 -82.69 -0.96 1.17
N ARG A 437 -81.75 -0.11 0.76
CA ARG A 437 -80.30 -0.31 0.93
C ARG A 437 -79.69 1.00 1.41
N VAL A 438 -78.78 0.91 2.37
CA VAL A 438 -77.99 2.06 2.83
C VAL A 438 -76.52 1.71 2.72
N ASN A 439 -75.77 2.55 1.99
CA ASN A 439 -74.33 2.42 1.85
C ASN A 439 -73.63 3.51 2.67
N ALA A 440 -72.61 3.11 3.43
CA ALA A 440 -71.71 4.06 4.07
C ALA A 440 -70.52 4.30 3.14
N VAL A 441 -70.46 5.48 2.53
CA VAL A 441 -69.43 5.86 1.56
C VAL A 441 -68.38 6.70 2.25
N ALA A 442 -67.12 6.30 2.15
CA ALA A 442 -65.99 7.06 2.68
C ALA A 442 -65.89 8.44 2.02
N ASP A 443 -65.37 9.42 2.76
CA ASP A 443 -64.95 10.69 2.18
C ASP A 443 -63.94 10.46 1.05
N GLU A 444 -64.07 11.21 -0.05
CA GLU A 444 -63.25 11.03 -1.24
C GLU A 444 -61.77 11.29 -0.97
N SER A 445 -61.45 12.33 -0.20
CA SER A 445 -60.06 12.64 0.17
C SER A 445 -59.48 11.54 1.05
N PHE A 446 -60.24 11.04 2.03
CA PHE A 446 -59.79 9.93 2.88
C PHE A 446 -59.55 8.65 2.08
N ARG A 447 -60.47 8.31 1.16
CA ARG A 447 -60.33 7.13 0.30
C ARG A 447 -59.11 7.21 -0.61
N ASN A 448 -58.78 8.40 -1.10
CA ASN A 448 -57.61 8.61 -1.96
C ASN A 448 -56.28 8.44 -1.21
N TYR A 449 -56.20 8.92 0.04
CA TYR A 449 -54.99 8.81 0.86
C TYR A 449 -54.88 7.48 1.63
N SER A 450 -56.00 6.84 1.97
CA SER A 450 -56.04 5.65 2.82
C SER A 450 -57.07 4.62 2.32
N PRO A 451 -56.90 4.08 1.10
CA PRO A 451 -57.88 3.18 0.47
C PRO A 451 -58.09 1.88 1.26
N ASP A 452 -57.02 1.31 1.81
CA ASP A 452 -57.04 0.06 2.61
C ASP A 452 -57.86 0.22 3.91
N ASP A 453 -58.06 1.46 4.33
CA ASP A 453 -58.67 1.88 5.58
C ASP A 453 -60.06 2.51 5.39
N ALA A 454 -60.46 2.81 4.16
CA ALA A 454 -61.71 3.48 3.80
C ALA A 454 -62.90 2.51 3.65
N ASN A 455 -62.90 1.43 4.43
CA ASN A 455 -63.93 0.39 4.37
C ASN A 455 -65.00 0.63 5.45
N PHE A 456 -66.13 1.19 5.04
CA PHE A 456 -67.28 1.44 5.93
C PHE A 456 -68.46 0.55 5.55
N ARG A 457 -69.26 0.17 6.56
CA ARG A 457 -70.53 -0.54 6.38
C ARG A 457 -71.53 -0.13 7.45
N VAL A 458 -72.81 -0.17 7.11
CA VAL A 458 -73.88 -0.08 8.11
C VAL A 458 -73.99 -1.41 8.86
N THR A 459 -74.31 -1.37 10.16
CA THR A 459 -74.49 -2.57 10.99
C THR A 459 -75.90 -3.14 10.89
N GLY A 460 -76.88 -2.28 10.64
CA GLY A 460 -78.30 -2.61 10.55
C GLY A 460 -79.11 -1.39 10.15
N ILE A 461 -80.32 -1.63 9.66
CA ILE A 461 -81.26 -0.59 9.25
C ILE A 461 -82.65 -0.96 9.78
N THR A 462 -83.24 -0.08 10.57
CA THR A 462 -84.64 -0.16 10.97
C THR A 462 -85.50 0.65 10.01
N VAL A 463 -86.36 0.00 9.23
CA VAL A 463 -87.27 0.66 8.29
C VAL A 463 -88.68 0.65 8.86
N SER A 464 -89.36 1.80 8.80
CA SER A 464 -90.75 1.91 9.20
C SER A 464 -91.60 2.64 8.17
N LEU A 465 -92.81 2.15 7.96
CA LEU A 465 -93.81 2.84 7.15
C LEU A 465 -94.60 3.77 8.07
N ALA A 466 -94.69 5.05 7.72
CA ALA A 466 -95.44 6.04 8.47
C ALA A 466 -96.53 6.70 7.61
N ARG A 467 -97.73 6.79 8.18
CA ARG A 467 -98.91 7.45 7.61
C ARG A 467 -99.29 8.61 8.52
N GLY A 468 -99.03 9.84 8.08
CA GLY A 468 -99.18 11.02 8.95
C GLY A 468 -98.25 10.95 10.17
N THR A 469 -98.81 10.90 11.38
CA THR A 469 -98.05 10.74 12.64
C THR A 469 -97.97 9.30 13.13
N ARG A 470 -98.71 8.37 12.51
CA ARG A 470 -98.79 6.97 12.94
C ARG A 470 -97.76 6.11 12.22
N ARG A 471 -97.07 5.26 12.99
CA ARG A 471 -96.26 4.15 12.46
C ARG A 471 -97.19 2.98 12.07
N VAL A 472 -97.18 2.61 10.81
CA VAL A 472 -98.02 1.54 10.23
C VAL A 472 -97.34 0.18 10.43
N GLY A 473 -96.04 0.09 10.15
CA GLY A 473 -95.27 -1.13 10.32
C GLY A 473 -93.77 -0.88 10.48
N VAL A 474 -93.04 -1.93 10.86
CA VAL A 474 -91.57 -1.93 10.98
C VAL A 474 -90.95 -3.22 10.46
N VAL A 475 -89.80 -3.09 9.82
CA VAL A 475 -88.92 -4.21 9.47
C VAL A 475 -87.49 -3.83 9.84
N ASN A 476 -86.79 -4.73 10.53
CA ASN A 476 -85.36 -4.61 10.80
C ASN A 476 -84.59 -5.37 9.72
N LEU A 477 -83.59 -4.72 9.14
CA LEU A 477 -82.77 -5.25 8.05
C LEU A 477 -81.31 -5.33 8.48
N GLY A 478 -80.60 -6.32 7.94
CA GLY A 478 -79.18 -6.50 8.20
C GLY A 478 -78.27 -5.50 7.46
N PRO A 479 -76.93 -5.66 7.61
CA PRO A 479 -75.93 -4.90 6.88
C PRO A 479 -76.16 -4.92 5.36
N GLY A 480 -76.38 -3.76 4.74
CA GLY A 480 -76.63 -3.64 3.29
C GLY A 480 -78.12 -3.63 2.90
N GLY A 481 -79.03 -3.71 3.87
CA GLY A 481 -80.46 -3.60 3.65
C GLY A 481 -81.10 -4.88 3.12
N GLY A 482 -82.29 -4.76 2.54
CA GLY A 482 -83.09 -5.92 2.16
C GLY A 482 -84.50 -5.56 1.70
N SER A 483 -85.32 -6.60 1.59
CA SER A 483 -86.72 -6.47 1.17
C SER A 483 -87.56 -5.82 2.28
N ILE A 484 -88.36 -4.82 1.90
CA ILE A 484 -89.43 -4.24 2.72
C ILE A 484 -90.80 -4.60 2.14
N GLY A 485 -90.88 -5.74 1.44
CA GLY A 485 -92.08 -6.16 0.71
C GLY A 485 -93.35 -6.24 1.56
N SER A 486 -93.23 -6.57 2.85
CA SER A 486 -94.33 -6.56 3.82
C SER A 486 -94.86 -5.14 4.07
N LEU A 487 -93.98 -4.16 4.27
CA LEU A 487 -94.36 -2.76 4.40
C LEU A 487 -94.94 -2.21 3.09
N ALA A 488 -94.34 -2.60 1.96
CA ALA A 488 -94.79 -2.16 0.64
C ALA A 488 -96.16 -2.72 0.23
N ALA A 489 -96.63 -3.81 0.84
CA ALA A 489 -97.98 -4.33 0.63
C ALA A 489 -99.06 -3.45 1.30
N GLU A 490 -98.71 -2.73 2.36
CA GLU A 490 -99.60 -1.85 3.11
C GLU A 490 -99.43 -0.36 2.75
N ALA A 491 -98.38 -0.05 1.99
CA ALA A 491 -98.03 1.30 1.57
C ALA A 491 -99.06 1.90 0.59
N GLN A 492 -99.44 3.14 0.86
CA GLN A 492 -100.32 3.95 0.00
C GLN A 492 -99.58 5.20 -0.50
N PRO A 493 -99.98 5.77 -1.65
CA PRO A 493 -99.54 7.11 -2.05
C PRO A 493 -99.77 8.10 -0.91
N GLY A 494 -98.73 8.85 -0.54
CA GLY A 494 -98.74 9.78 0.60
C GLY A 494 -98.14 9.23 1.91
N ASP A 495 -97.87 7.92 2.00
CA ASP A 495 -97.09 7.35 3.10
C ASP A 495 -95.59 7.72 2.98
N ARG A 496 -94.82 7.54 4.05
CA ARG A 496 -93.36 7.74 4.02
C ARG A 496 -92.61 6.54 4.59
N VAL A 497 -91.51 6.18 3.94
CA VAL A 497 -90.56 5.19 4.43
C VAL A 497 -89.52 5.91 5.28
N VAL A 498 -89.55 5.67 6.58
CA VAL A 498 -88.59 6.21 7.54
C VAL A 498 -87.51 5.16 7.77
N ILE A 499 -86.29 5.50 7.39
CA ILE A 499 -85.11 4.65 7.43
C ILE A 499 -84.21 5.17 8.55
N GLN A 500 -84.06 4.38 9.62
CA GLN A 500 -83.12 4.65 10.69
C GLN A 500 -81.92 3.71 10.54
N VAL A 501 -80.71 4.26 10.53
CA VAL A 501 -79.48 3.45 10.55
C VAL A 501 -79.13 3.14 12.00
N ASP A 502 -78.96 1.85 12.31
CA ASP A 502 -78.71 1.38 13.68
C ASP A 502 -77.25 1.60 14.12
N GLY A 503 -76.33 1.71 13.14
CA GLY A 503 -74.93 2.02 13.38
C GLY A 503 -74.08 1.91 12.11
N VAL A 504 -72.84 2.40 12.20
CA VAL A 504 -71.84 2.34 11.13
C VAL A 504 -70.54 1.82 11.71
N GLN A 505 -69.95 0.85 11.03
CA GLN A 505 -68.67 0.26 11.38
C GLN A 505 -67.63 0.54 10.30
N ARG A 506 -66.38 0.67 10.71
CA ARG A 506 -65.22 0.77 9.85
C ARG A 506 -64.30 -0.42 10.08
N ARG A 507 -63.81 -1.01 8.99
CA ARG A 507 -62.73 -1.99 9.00
C ARG A 507 -61.42 -1.33 8.58
N ASN A 508 -60.40 -1.38 9.43
CA ASN A 508 -59.08 -0.82 9.11
C ASN A 508 -58.24 -1.79 8.24
N PHE A 509 -57.04 -1.36 7.85
CA PHE A 509 -56.11 -2.16 7.05
C PHE A 509 -55.63 -3.45 7.72
N LYS A 510 -55.70 -3.54 9.07
CA LYS A 510 -55.39 -4.76 9.84
C LYS A 510 -56.56 -5.74 9.92
N GLY A 511 -57.75 -5.32 9.48
CA GLY A 511 -58.99 -6.08 9.60
C GLY A 511 -59.77 -5.80 10.88
N ASP A 512 -59.28 -4.94 11.77
CA ASP A 512 -59.99 -4.58 13.00
C ASP A 512 -61.25 -3.77 12.67
N ILE A 513 -62.33 -4.10 13.37
CA ILE A 513 -63.63 -3.43 13.22
C ILE A 513 -63.81 -2.46 14.38
N SER A 514 -64.19 -1.22 14.05
CA SER A 514 -64.47 -0.16 15.02
C SER A 514 -65.79 0.53 14.70
N ASP A 515 -66.52 0.94 15.73
CA ASP A 515 -67.76 1.70 15.55
C ASP A 515 -67.44 3.16 15.21
N VAL A 516 -68.16 3.70 14.23
CA VAL A 516 -68.05 5.09 13.81
C VAL A 516 -69.17 5.89 14.50
N PRO A 517 -68.84 6.94 15.27
CA PRO A 517 -69.83 7.70 16.02
C PRO A 517 -70.68 8.57 15.08
N MET A 518 -71.74 7.96 14.53
CA MET A 518 -72.73 8.59 13.64
C MET A 518 -74.09 8.81 14.33
N GLY A 519 -74.27 8.31 15.56
CA GLY A 519 -75.58 8.22 16.20
C GLY A 519 -76.53 7.31 15.41
N ASN A 520 -77.83 7.61 15.44
CA ASN A 520 -78.86 6.88 14.71
C ASN A 520 -79.47 7.80 13.64
N PRO A 521 -78.75 8.08 12.53
CA PRO A 521 -79.25 9.00 11.52
C PRO A 521 -80.52 8.44 10.90
N LEU A 522 -81.50 9.34 10.74
CA LEU A 522 -82.84 9.03 10.27
C LEU A 522 -83.09 9.80 8.97
N ASN A 523 -83.55 9.09 7.94
CA ASN A 523 -83.95 9.66 6.67
C ASN A 523 -85.39 9.25 6.35
N SER A 524 -86.18 10.19 5.83
CA SER A 524 -87.58 9.96 5.51
C SER A 524 -87.82 10.19 4.03
N VAL A 525 -88.37 9.18 3.36
CA VAL A 525 -88.63 9.19 1.92
C VAL A 525 -90.13 9.15 1.69
N GLY A 526 -90.69 10.18 1.06
CA GLY A 526 -92.10 10.19 0.66
C GLY A 526 -92.39 9.14 -0.41
N LEU A 527 -93.56 8.53 -0.33
CA LEU A 527 -94.09 7.65 -1.37
C LEU A 527 -95.19 8.37 -2.14
N TYR A 528 -95.15 8.33 -3.47
CA TYR A 528 -96.16 8.92 -4.35
C TYR A 528 -96.87 7.89 -5.23
#